data_AF-A0A839JPJ1-F1
#
_entry.id   AF-A0A839JPJ1-F1
#
_cell.length_a   1.000
_cell.length_b   1.000
_cell.length_c   1.000
_cell.angle_alpha   90.00
_cell.angle_beta   90.00
_cell.angle_gamma   90.00
#
_symmetry.space_group_name_H-M   'P 1'
#
loop_
_entity.id
_entity.type
_entity.pdbx_description
1 polymer ?
#
loop_
_entity_poly.entity_id
_entity_poly.type
_entity_poly.pdbx_seq_one_letter_code
_entity_poly.pdbx_strand_id
1 'polypeptide(L)'
;DGKDTIYDGDSTEGNLDTIRFGAGIKPADLIFKYVNNNLQISQHGSTDSVTVNSWQYGKSYQIENVRTANGSMITNTQVDKLIQAMATFQHDTGMSWEQALKSQPSKVQTILQDYWTIPSA
;
A
#
# COMPACT_ATOMS: atom_id res chain seq x y z
N ASP A 1 4.20 7.36 15.85
CA ASP A 1 2.87 7.94 16.10
C ASP A 1 2.73 9.15 15.19
N GLY A 2 1.76 9.10 14.29
CA GLY A 2 1.73 9.98 13.13
C GLY A 2 0.55 9.59 12.25
N LYS A 3 -0.23 10.60 11.85
CA LYS A 3 -1.36 10.43 10.95
C LYS A 3 -1.26 11.51 9.89
N ASP A 4 -0.57 11.17 8.81
CA ASP A 4 -0.33 12.10 7.72
C ASP A 4 -1.46 12.01 6.71
N THR A 5 -1.79 13.15 6.11
CA THR A 5 -2.85 13.28 5.13
C THR A 5 -2.28 13.94 3.87
N ILE A 6 -2.36 13.23 2.75
CA ILE A 6 -1.88 13.66 1.43
C ILE A 6 -3.08 13.99 0.56
N TYR A 7 -2.97 15.09 -0.17
CA TYR A 7 -3.88 15.47 -1.23
C TYR A 7 -3.09 15.52 -2.51
N ASP A 8 -3.47 14.68 -3.47
CA ASP A 8 -3.04 14.82 -4.84
C ASP A 8 -4.20 15.43 -5.65
N GLY A 9 -3.90 16.47 -6.40
CA GLY A 9 -4.85 17.19 -7.23
C GLY A 9 -4.18 17.74 -8.48
N ASP A 10 -3.00 17.24 -8.83
CA ASP A 10 -2.29 17.60 -10.04
C ASP A 10 -2.73 16.66 -11.17
N SER A 11 -3.20 17.25 -12.27
CA SER A 11 -3.59 16.50 -13.48
C SER A 11 -2.55 16.61 -14.59
N THR A 12 -1.37 17.16 -14.28
CA THR A 12 -0.27 17.32 -15.24
C THR A 12 0.17 15.95 -15.77
N GLU A 13 -0.04 15.74 -17.07
CA GLU A 13 0.31 14.49 -17.73
C GLU A 13 1.82 14.24 -17.63
N GLY A 14 2.20 13.06 -17.11
CA GLY A 14 3.60 12.67 -16.90
C GLY A 14 4.18 13.00 -15.52
N ASN A 15 3.40 13.61 -14.61
CA ASN A 15 3.78 13.61 -13.19
C ASN A 15 3.72 12.16 -12.65
N LEU A 16 4.70 11.81 -11.81
CA LEU A 16 4.85 10.48 -11.19
C LEU A 16 5.09 10.68 -9.70
N ASP A 17 4.01 10.92 -8.98
CA ASP A 17 4.07 11.17 -7.55
C ASP A 17 4.57 9.93 -6.81
N THR A 18 5.37 10.16 -5.77
CA THR A 18 6.03 9.06 -5.05
C THR A 18 6.02 9.26 -3.54
N ILE A 19 5.34 8.38 -2.81
CA ILE A 19 5.52 8.22 -1.36
C ILE A 19 6.76 7.37 -1.11
N ARG A 20 7.68 7.83 -0.26
CA ARG A 20 8.90 7.11 0.13
C ARG A 20 8.90 6.83 1.63
N PHE A 21 8.77 5.57 1.99
CA PHE A 21 8.93 5.12 3.37
C PHE A 21 10.42 4.97 3.72
N GLY A 22 10.78 5.43 4.92
CA GLY A 22 12.15 5.46 5.41
C GLY A 22 12.77 4.09 5.68
N ALA A 23 14.04 4.10 6.10
CA ALA A 23 14.78 2.89 6.43
C ALA A 23 14.05 2.05 7.49
N GLY A 24 14.11 0.72 7.36
CA GLY A 24 13.48 -0.22 8.29
C GLY A 24 12.04 -0.58 7.97
N ILE A 25 11.35 0.17 7.10
CA ILE A 25 9.99 -0.16 6.63
C ILE A 25 10.08 -1.06 5.40
N LYS A 26 9.53 -2.27 5.49
CA LYS A 26 9.44 -3.25 4.41
C LYS A 26 8.01 -3.31 3.86
N PRO A 27 7.80 -3.85 2.65
CA PRO A 27 6.46 -4.09 2.11
C PRO A 27 5.50 -4.80 3.05
N ALA A 28 6.00 -5.81 3.80
CA ALA A 28 5.19 -6.57 4.75
C ALA A 28 4.77 -5.76 6.00
N ASP A 29 5.45 -4.65 6.28
CA ASP A 29 5.07 -3.75 7.35
C ASP A 29 3.95 -2.80 6.93
N LEU A 30 3.60 -2.73 5.64
CA LEU A 30 2.60 -1.81 5.11
C LEU A 30 1.29 -2.54 4.80
N ILE A 31 0.19 -2.02 5.33
CA ILE A 31 -1.16 -2.54 5.13
C ILE A 31 -1.98 -1.50 4.40
N PHE A 32 -2.49 -1.86 3.23
CA PHE A 32 -3.28 -0.99 2.35
C PHE A 32 -4.75 -1.30 2.53
N LYS A 33 -5.58 -0.26 2.64
CA LYS A 33 -7.04 -0.42 2.70
C LYS A 33 -7.78 0.82 2.24
N TYR A 34 -9.02 0.63 1.82
CA TYR A 34 -9.95 1.72 1.56
C TYR A 34 -10.72 2.12 2.80
N VAL A 35 -10.77 3.43 3.08
CA VAL A 35 -11.58 4.03 4.15
C VAL A 35 -12.25 5.28 3.60
N ASN A 36 -13.58 5.25 3.48
CA ASN A 36 -14.38 6.39 3.00
C ASN A 36 -13.85 7.00 1.67
N ASN A 37 -13.56 6.16 0.67
CA ASN A 37 -12.98 6.54 -0.64
C ASN A 37 -11.51 6.99 -0.64
N ASN A 38 -10.85 6.97 0.51
CA ASN A 38 -9.42 7.28 0.65
C ASN A 38 -8.59 6.00 0.70
N LEU A 39 -7.34 6.08 0.25
CA LEU A 39 -6.36 5.03 0.50
C LEU A 39 -5.70 5.31 1.84
N GLN A 40 -5.79 4.36 2.77
CA GLN A 40 -5.00 4.38 4.01
C GLN A 40 -3.89 3.33 3.93
N ILE A 41 -2.67 3.76 4.19
CA ILE A 41 -1.47 2.92 4.32
C ILE A 41 -1.05 2.96 5.78
N SER A 42 -1.26 1.88 6.52
CA SER A 42 -0.90 1.77 7.94
C SER A 42 0.30 0.87 8.15
N GLN A 43 1.12 1.19 9.15
CA GLN A 43 2.25 0.34 9.52
C GLN A 43 1.82 -0.74 10.53
N HIS A 44 2.12 -2.01 10.22
CA HIS A 44 1.88 -3.14 11.12
C HIS A 44 2.62 -2.95 12.45
N GLY A 45 1.92 -3.16 13.57
CA GLY A 45 2.50 -3.02 14.90
C GLY A 45 2.70 -1.57 15.36
N SER A 46 2.25 -0.60 14.59
CA SER A 46 2.28 0.84 14.91
C SER A 46 0.88 1.45 14.78
N THR A 47 0.70 2.65 15.34
CA THR A 47 -0.48 3.49 15.09
C THR A 47 -0.27 4.46 13.93
N ASP A 48 0.90 4.41 13.29
CA ASP A 48 1.23 5.25 12.13
C ASP A 48 0.41 4.89 10.91
N SER A 49 -0.05 5.93 10.23
CA SER A 49 -0.72 5.79 8.94
C SER A 49 -0.54 7.03 8.08
N VAL A 50 -0.48 6.80 6.77
CA VAL A 50 -0.61 7.83 5.74
C VAL A 50 -1.96 7.63 5.05
N THR A 51 -2.72 8.70 4.87
CA THR A 51 -3.99 8.68 4.13
C THR A 51 -3.86 9.53 2.87
N VAL A 52 -4.09 8.95 1.70
CA VAL A 52 -4.24 9.67 0.43
C VAL A 52 -5.73 9.88 0.17
N ASN A 53 -6.14 11.15 0.14
CA ASN A 53 -7.55 11.48 -0.02
C ASN A 53 -8.03 11.20 -1.44
N SER A 54 -9.32 10.91 -1.56
CA SER A 54 -10.00 10.88 -2.85
C SER A 54 -9.48 9.83 -3.83
N TRP A 55 -8.68 8.86 -3.36
CA TRP A 55 -8.05 7.83 -4.18
C TRP A 55 -9.02 7.12 -5.13
N GLN A 56 -10.26 6.88 -4.68
CA GLN A 56 -11.27 6.19 -5.48
C GLN A 56 -12.05 7.11 -6.44
N TYR A 57 -11.82 8.43 -6.43
CA TYR A 57 -12.52 9.39 -7.31
C TYR A 57 -11.85 9.58 -8.68
N GLY A 58 -10.65 9.03 -8.89
CA GLY A 58 -9.99 9.05 -10.19
C GLY A 58 -8.47 9.07 -10.10
N LYS A 59 -7.81 8.80 -11.22
CA LYS A 59 -6.34 8.71 -11.28
C LYS A 59 -5.62 9.99 -10.84
N SER A 60 -6.19 11.17 -11.08
CA SER A 60 -5.63 12.46 -10.66
C SER A 60 -5.60 12.69 -9.14
N TYR A 61 -6.16 11.76 -8.35
CA TYR A 61 -6.11 11.79 -6.88
C TYR A 61 -5.24 10.65 -6.31
N GLN A 62 -4.59 9.88 -7.17
CA GLN A 62 -3.77 8.74 -6.79
C GLN A 62 -2.31 9.13 -6.86
N ILE A 63 -1.51 8.51 -5.99
CA ILE A 63 -0.06 8.57 -6.07
C ILE A 63 0.40 7.42 -6.96
N GLU A 64 1.20 7.68 -8.00
CA GLU A 64 1.62 6.65 -8.95
C GLU A 64 2.47 5.58 -8.29
N ASN A 65 3.36 5.97 -7.36
CA ASN A 65 4.38 5.09 -6.82
C ASN A 65 4.43 5.14 -5.29
N VAL A 66 4.47 3.97 -4.65
CA VAL A 66 4.86 3.85 -3.25
C VAL A 66 6.15 3.04 -3.18
N ARG A 67 7.15 3.57 -2.48
CA ARG A 67 8.49 2.98 -2.38
C ARG A 67 8.93 2.80 -0.94
N THR A 68 9.68 1.72 -0.69
CA THR A 68 10.41 1.48 0.55
C THR A 68 11.91 1.71 0.35
N ALA A 69 12.65 1.95 1.43
CA ALA A 69 14.09 2.26 1.37
C ALA A 69 14.96 1.15 0.76
N ASN A 70 14.48 -0.09 0.71
CA ASN A 70 15.16 -1.21 0.06
C ASN A 70 14.99 -1.24 -1.48
N GLY A 71 14.30 -0.25 -2.06
CA GLY A 71 14.06 -0.14 -3.50
C GLY A 71 12.80 -0.86 -3.99
N SER A 72 12.03 -1.53 -3.13
CA SER A 72 10.74 -2.08 -3.53
C SER A 72 9.75 -0.97 -3.86
N MET A 73 8.94 -1.21 -4.89
CA MET A 73 7.97 -0.28 -5.44
C MET A 73 6.66 -1.00 -5.76
N ILE A 74 5.54 -0.35 -5.46
CA ILE A 74 4.20 -0.74 -5.89
C ILE A 74 3.54 0.46 -6.58
N THR A 75 2.90 0.23 -7.73
CA THR A 75 2.19 1.28 -8.47
C THR A 75 0.74 1.42 -8.02
N ASN A 76 0.09 2.54 -8.32
CA ASN A 76 -1.35 2.73 -8.07
C ASN A 76 -2.22 1.55 -8.53
N THR A 77 -1.99 1.04 -9.76
CA THR A 77 -2.73 -0.11 -10.28
C THR A 77 -2.44 -1.42 -9.56
N GLN A 78 -1.24 -1.57 -8.98
CA GLN A 78 -0.89 -2.73 -8.17
C GLN A 78 -1.44 -2.62 -6.75
N VAL A 79 -1.56 -1.40 -6.19
CA VAL A 79 -2.22 -1.16 -4.89
C VAL A 79 -3.66 -1.67 -4.93
N ASP A 80 -4.42 -1.35 -5.98
CA ASP A 80 -5.80 -1.82 -6.14
C ASP A 80 -5.89 -3.35 -6.12
N LYS A 81 -5.00 -4.02 -6.87
CA LYS A 81 -4.95 -5.47 -6.95
C LYS A 81 -4.48 -6.12 -5.65
N LEU A 82 -3.53 -5.49 -4.94
CA LEU A 82 -3.09 -5.94 -3.64
C LEU A 82 -4.24 -5.88 -2.62
N ILE A 83 -5.00 -4.79 -2.58
CA ILE A 83 -6.17 -4.66 -1.70
C ILE A 83 -7.20 -5.76 -2.01
N GLN A 84 -7.45 -6.06 -3.28
CA GLN A 84 -8.33 -7.16 -3.68
C GLN A 84 -7.80 -8.52 -3.23
N ALA A 85 -6.51 -8.80 -3.41
CA ALA A 85 -5.88 -10.04 -2.97
C ALA A 85 -5.94 -10.20 -1.44
N MET A 86 -5.73 -9.12 -0.69
CA MET A 86 -5.88 -9.11 0.78
C MET A 86 -7.32 -9.42 1.20
N ALA A 87 -8.31 -8.84 0.50
CA ALA A 87 -9.72 -9.09 0.76
C ALA A 87 -10.11 -10.54 0.44
N THR A 88 -9.67 -11.09 -0.70
CA THR A 88 -9.87 -12.50 -1.05
C THR A 88 -9.22 -13.43 -0.04
N PHE A 89 -7.97 -13.14 0.37
CA PHE A 89 -7.30 -13.92 1.41
C PHE A 89 -8.10 -13.94 2.71
N GLN A 90 -8.59 -12.78 3.16
CA GLN A 90 -9.40 -12.69 4.37
C GLN A 90 -10.72 -13.45 4.23
N HIS A 91 -11.38 -13.36 3.07
CA HIS A 91 -12.60 -14.10 2.78
C HIS A 91 -12.38 -15.61 2.85
N ASP A 92 -11.32 -16.12 2.22
CA ASP A 92 -11.07 -17.56 2.08
C ASP A 92 -10.54 -18.21 3.37
N THR A 93 -9.81 -17.44 4.17
CA THR A 93 -9.17 -17.96 5.40
C THR A 93 -9.87 -17.54 6.69
N GLY A 94 -10.72 -16.52 6.65
CA GLY A 94 -11.30 -15.88 7.83
C GLY A 94 -10.30 -15.06 8.66
N MET A 95 -9.04 -14.94 8.24
CA MET A 95 -8.01 -14.22 8.98
C MET A 95 -7.88 -12.77 8.51
N SER A 96 -7.71 -11.83 9.44
CA SER A 96 -7.28 -10.49 9.08
C SER A 96 -5.85 -10.51 8.51
N TRP A 97 -5.48 -9.48 7.76
CA TRP A 97 -4.13 -9.37 7.22
C TRP A 97 -3.06 -9.31 8.31
N GLU A 98 -3.35 -8.64 9.43
CA GLU A 98 -2.47 -8.59 10.60
C GLU A 98 -2.29 -9.97 11.27
N GLN A 99 -3.32 -10.79 11.27
CA GLN A 99 -3.22 -12.17 11.75
C GLN A 99 -2.37 -13.00 10.79
N ALA A 100 -2.59 -12.85 9.47
CA ALA A 100 -1.83 -13.55 8.43
C ALA A 100 -0.33 -13.25 8.48
N LEU A 101 0.05 -11.99 8.74
CA LEU A 101 1.44 -11.58 8.93
C LEU A 101 2.15 -12.36 10.04
N LYS A 102 1.41 -12.76 11.08
CA LYS A 102 1.94 -13.52 12.23
C LYS A 102 1.88 -15.03 12.03
N SER A 103 0.76 -15.53 11.51
CA SER A 103 0.48 -16.98 11.46
C SER A 103 0.87 -17.64 10.14
N GLN A 104 0.90 -16.90 9.03
CA GLN A 104 1.19 -17.39 7.67
C GLN A 104 2.12 -16.44 6.91
N PRO A 105 3.29 -16.06 7.46
CA PRO A 105 4.17 -15.06 6.87
C PRO A 105 4.65 -15.43 5.45
N SER A 106 4.86 -16.72 5.16
CA SER A 106 5.25 -17.16 3.82
C SER A 106 4.18 -16.89 2.78
N LYS A 107 2.89 -17.08 3.10
CA LYS A 107 1.79 -16.79 2.16
C LYS A 107 1.63 -15.29 1.94
N VAL A 108 1.74 -14.50 3.01
CA VAL A 108 1.74 -13.04 2.90
C VAL A 108 2.90 -12.58 2.00
N GLN A 109 4.10 -13.11 2.21
CA GLN A 109 5.25 -12.78 1.38
C GLN A 109 5.04 -13.13 -0.10
N THR A 110 4.41 -14.26 -0.41
CA THR A 110 4.04 -14.63 -1.79
C THR A 110 3.10 -13.59 -2.40
N ILE A 111 2.00 -13.25 -1.72
CA ILE A 111 1.05 -12.25 -2.22
C ILE A 111 1.74 -10.91 -2.44
N LEU A 112 2.58 -10.47 -1.50
CA LEU A 112 3.30 -9.20 -1.64
C LEU A 112 4.27 -9.21 -2.82
N GLN A 113 4.94 -10.34 -3.12
CA GLN A 113 5.86 -10.43 -4.26
C GLN A 113 5.15 -10.34 -5.62
N ASP A 114 3.87 -10.69 -5.70
CA ASP A 114 3.10 -10.56 -6.95
C ASP A 114 2.81 -9.09 -7.32
N TYR A 115 2.88 -8.18 -6.33
CA TYR A 115 2.52 -6.77 -6.50
C TYR A 115 3.67 -5.79 -6.27
N TRP A 116 4.58 -6.10 -5.35
CA TRP A 116 5.77 -5.29 -5.10
C TRP A 116 6.91 -5.74 -6.02
N THR A 117 7.47 -4.80 -6.76
CA THR A 117 8.58 -5.02 -7.68
C THR A 117 9.82 -4.27 -7.22
N ILE A 118 11.01 -4.70 -7.65
CA ILE A 118 12.22 -3.87 -7.55
C ILE A 118 12.48 -3.37 -8.97
N PRO A 119 12.25 -2.08 -9.26
CA PRO A 119 12.54 -1.53 -10.58
C PRO A 119 14.02 -1.74 -10.89
N SER A 120 14.33 -2.30 -12.05
CA SER A 120 15.68 -2.27 -12.60
C SER A 120 16.10 -0.81 -12.81
N ALA A 121 17.27 -0.45 -12.32
CA ALA A 121 17.87 0.87 -12.51
C ALA A 121 18.11 1.21 -13.98
#